data_AF-A0A2N2WMU0-F1
#
_entry.id   AF-A0A2N2WMU0-F1
#
_cell.length_a   1.000
_cell.length_b   1.000
_cell.length_c   1.000
_cell.angle_alpha   90.00
_cell.angle_beta   90.00
_cell.angle_gamma   90.00
#
_symmetry.space_group_name_H-M   'P 1'
#
loop_
_entity.id
_entity.type
_entity.pdbx_description
1 polymer ?
#
loop_
_entity_poly.entity_id
_entity_poly.type
_entity_poly.pdbx_seq_one_letter_code
_entity_poly.pdbx_strand_id
1 'polypeptide(L)'
;MVTSKIDIYVYAHWKGMSQPMMLGILSAHQAKGRKAFSFEYDKDWLKTGGHRLIDPDIQFYSGLQFPHNKENFGLFMDSMPDTWGRTLMKRRETLLAKTRGNKARNLYDIDYLLGIYDVTRIGALRFKLDPEGPFLDNNIEKAVPPWSTVRELQQAVEHYENDTDSDAIRKWLDILVAPGSSLGGARPKANVVDEQGELWIAKFPSKNDSIDKGAWEYLTYQLAINAGIKMSYCSIEKLRGQYHTFFTKRFDREGTNRIHFSSAMTMTGNDEETIKDHPLSYLDLVDFIESNGCHVKENLTELWRRVVFNIAVSNTDDHLRNHGFILTDKGWELSPAYDLNPSIDKNGLALNIDIDNNALDFELAKSVGEYFRLNSSEMDQVLAQVLSSVKQWRGWADKIGIPRSEQELMNPAFRQ
;
A
#
# COMPACT_ATOMS: atom_id res chain seq x y z
N MET A 1 35.82 -5.05 -16.67
CA MET A 1 35.31 -4.29 -15.50
C MET A 1 34.02 -4.98 -15.07
N VAL A 2 33.90 -5.34 -13.80
CA VAL A 2 32.85 -6.25 -13.33
C VAL A 2 31.52 -5.49 -13.20
N THR A 3 30.58 -5.78 -14.10
CA THR A 3 29.15 -5.58 -13.85
C THR A 3 28.77 -6.49 -12.69
N SER A 4 28.47 -5.93 -11.51
CA SER A 4 27.87 -6.73 -10.45
C SER A 4 26.43 -7.03 -10.84
N LYS A 5 26.21 -8.27 -11.26
CA LYS A 5 24.88 -8.86 -11.45
C LYS A 5 24.50 -9.57 -10.15
N ILE A 6 23.33 -9.25 -9.60
CA ILE A 6 22.76 -9.99 -8.48
C ILE A 6 21.47 -10.62 -8.98
N ASP A 7 21.42 -11.95 -8.92
CA ASP A 7 20.24 -12.73 -9.28
C ASP A 7 19.40 -12.99 -8.03
N ILE A 8 18.10 -12.73 -8.16
CA ILE A 8 17.11 -12.91 -7.12
C ILE A 8 16.09 -13.91 -7.65
N TYR A 9 15.98 -15.05 -6.99
CA TYR A 9 15.00 -16.08 -7.33
C TYR A 9 13.65 -15.69 -6.75
N VAL A 10 12.69 -15.45 -7.64
CA VAL A 10 11.34 -14.99 -7.29
C VAL A 10 10.42 -16.20 -7.22
N TYR A 11 9.66 -16.32 -6.14
CA TYR A 11 8.68 -17.37 -5.93
C TYR A 11 7.30 -16.77 -5.71
N ALA A 12 6.29 -17.38 -6.34
CA ALA A 12 4.89 -17.15 -6.04
C ALA A 12 4.46 -18.13 -4.95
N HIS A 13 3.75 -17.64 -3.93
CA HIS A 13 3.14 -18.48 -2.89
C HIS A 13 1.87 -17.82 -2.35
N TRP A 14 0.85 -17.70 -3.21
CA TRP A 14 -0.45 -17.19 -2.82
C TRP A 14 -1.44 -18.31 -2.47
N LYS A 15 -2.53 -17.92 -1.79
CA LYS A 15 -3.64 -18.77 -1.38
C LYS A 15 -4.13 -19.61 -2.57
N GLY A 16 -4.27 -20.92 -2.34
CA GLY A 16 -4.60 -21.90 -3.36
C GLY A 16 -3.38 -22.69 -3.90
N MET A 17 -2.16 -22.21 -3.68
CA MET A 17 -0.94 -22.97 -3.97
C MET A 17 -0.57 -23.87 -2.79
N SER A 18 -0.25 -25.15 -3.05
CA SER A 18 0.18 -26.10 -2.01
C SER A 18 1.61 -25.86 -1.53
N GLN A 19 2.46 -25.30 -2.39
CA GLN A 19 3.85 -24.98 -2.10
C GLN A 19 4.31 -23.78 -2.92
N PRO A 20 5.34 -23.04 -2.48
CA PRO A 20 5.95 -21.99 -3.28
C PRO A 20 6.45 -22.54 -4.62
N MET A 21 6.15 -21.86 -5.71
CA MET A 21 6.66 -22.20 -7.04
C MET A 21 7.54 -21.07 -7.56
N MET A 22 8.66 -21.43 -8.18
CA MET A 22 9.57 -20.45 -8.77
C MET A 22 8.87 -19.77 -9.94
N LEU A 23 8.72 -18.45 -9.83
CA LEU A 23 8.14 -17.59 -10.86
C LEU A 23 9.20 -17.27 -11.92
N GLY A 24 10.43 -16.98 -11.50
CA GLY A 24 11.52 -16.60 -12.39
C GLY A 24 12.70 -15.99 -11.65
N ILE A 25 13.58 -15.35 -12.41
CA ILE A 25 14.80 -14.71 -11.90
C ILE A 25 14.73 -13.22 -12.21
N LEU A 26 14.80 -12.40 -11.17
CA LEU A 26 15.02 -10.97 -11.26
C LEU A 26 16.52 -10.69 -11.14
N SER A 27 17.12 -10.10 -12.15
CA SER A 27 18.52 -9.70 -12.15
C SER A 27 18.65 -8.20 -12.01
N ALA A 28 19.36 -7.75 -10.97
CA ALA A 28 19.76 -6.36 -10.85
C ALA A 28 21.15 -6.15 -11.47
N HIS A 29 21.23 -5.26 -12.45
CA HIS A 29 22.47 -4.91 -13.13
C HIS A 29 22.98 -3.55 -12.63
N GLN A 30 24.16 -3.54 -12.01
CA GLN A 30 24.84 -2.29 -11.66
C GLN A 30 25.95 -1.99 -12.68
N ALA A 31 25.68 -1.06 -13.61
CA ALA A 31 26.67 -0.49 -14.52
C ALA A 31 26.71 1.05 -14.38
N LYS A 32 27.85 1.68 -14.68
CA LYS A 32 28.05 3.14 -14.54
C LYS A 32 26.92 3.92 -15.24
N GLY A 33 26.04 4.51 -14.45
CA GLY A 33 25.04 5.50 -14.89
C GLY A 33 23.66 4.96 -15.28
N ARG A 34 23.44 3.64 -15.33
CA ARG A 34 22.09 3.06 -15.50
C ARG A 34 21.93 1.85 -14.58
N LYS A 35 20.90 1.89 -13.74
CA LYS A 35 20.42 0.74 -13.00
C LYS A 35 19.31 0.15 -13.86
N ALA A 36 19.45 -1.11 -14.21
CA ALA A 36 18.41 -1.80 -14.95
C ALA A 36 18.11 -3.10 -14.23
N PHE A 37 16.83 -3.38 -14.04
CA PHE A 37 16.36 -4.70 -13.68
C PHE A 37 15.98 -5.45 -14.97
N SER A 38 16.28 -6.75 -15.00
CA SER A 38 15.73 -7.65 -16.00
C SER A 38 15.04 -8.82 -15.32
N PHE A 39 13.97 -9.33 -15.92
CA PHE A 39 13.26 -10.49 -15.39
C PHE A 39 13.18 -11.58 -16.45
N GLU A 40 13.33 -12.83 -16.03
CA GLU A 40 13.16 -14.00 -16.87
C GLU A 40 12.24 -15.01 -16.16
N TYR A 41 11.12 -15.37 -16.80
CA TYR A 41 10.22 -16.39 -16.28
C TYR A 41 10.90 -17.76 -16.21
N ASP A 42 10.56 -18.51 -15.16
CA ASP A 42 10.87 -19.92 -15.11
C ASP A 42 10.07 -20.70 -16.16
N LYS A 43 10.71 -21.69 -16.79
CA LYS A 43 10.08 -22.47 -17.88
C LYS A 43 8.97 -23.36 -17.37
N ASP A 44 9.07 -23.87 -16.16
CA ASP A 44 8.04 -24.72 -15.57
C ASP A 44 6.86 -23.88 -15.09
N TRP A 45 7.10 -22.65 -14.62
CA TRP A 45 6.03 -21.68 -14.37
C TRP A 45 5.16 -21.45 -15.62
N LEU A 46 5.78 -21.18 -16.78
CA LEU A 46 5.04 -20.91 -18.03
C LEU A 46 4.19 -22.11 -18.49
N LYS A 47 4.60 -23.34 -18.16
CA LYS A 47 3.85 -24.57 -18.51
C LYS A 47 2.61 -24.80 -17.66
N THR A 48 2.46 -24.13 -16.51
CA THR A 48 1.33 -24.36 -15.59
C THR A 48 -0.03 -23.99 -16.19
N GLY A 49 -0.08 -23.26 -17.32
CA GLY A 49 -1.31 -22.84 -18.00
C GLY A 49 -2.19 -21.86 -17.21
N GLY A 50 -1.82 -21.56 -15.95
CA GLY A 50 -2.51 -20.64 -15.04
C GLY A 50 -1.77 -19.32 -14.84
N HIS A 51 -0.86 -18.94 -15.74
CA HIS A 51 -0.17 -17.65 -15.66
C HIS A 51 -1.19 -16.52 -15.85
N ARG A 52 -1.26 -15.62 -14.87
CA ARG A 52 -2.10 -14.42 -14.87
C ARG A 52 -1.23 -13.21 -15.17
N LEU A 53 -1.82 -12.15 -15.72
CA LEU A 53 -1.12 -10.87 -15.87
C LEU A 53 -0.80 -10.36 -14.46
N ILE A 54 0.48 -10.30 -14.11
CA ILE A 54 0.97 -9.82 -12.81
C ILE A 54 1.67 -8.46 -12.90
N ASP A 55 2.09 -8.10 -14.12
CA ASP A 55 2.68 -6.81 -14.46
C ASP A 55 2.51 -6.63 -15.99
N PRO A 56 1.94 -5.51 -16.48
CA PRO A 56 1.85 -5.21 -17.91
C PRO A 56 3.18 -5.23 -18.65
N ASP A 57 4.29 -4.92 -17.97
CA ASP A 57 5.63 -4.90 -18.57
C ASP A 57 6.28 -6.29 -18.66
N ILE A 58 5.64 -7.35 -18.14
CA ILE A 58 6.18 -8.71 -18.13
C ILE A 58 5.30 -9.65 -18.97
N GLN A 59 5.78 -9.98 -20.16
CA GLN A 59 5.11 -10.81 -21.16
C GLN A 59 5.35 -12.30 -20.94
N PHE A 60 4.41 -13.17 -21.33
CA PHE A 60 4.46 -14.63 -21.06
C PHE A 60 5.41 -15.41 -21.99
N TYR A 61 6.69 -15.09 -21.98
CA TYR A 61 7.71 -15.87 -22.67
C TYR A 61 8.96 -16.08 -21.82
N SER A 62 9.68 -17.15 -22.13
CA SER A 62 11.00 -17.43 -21.54
C SER A 62 12.06 -16.56 -22.22
N GLY A 63 12.89 -15.88 -21.45
CA GLY A 63 13.94 -14.99 -21.93
C GLY A 63 14.01 -13.71 -21.11
N LEU A 64 15.09 -12.96 -21.27
CA LEU A 64 15.30 -11.71 -20.57
C LEU A 64 14.33 -10.63 -21.05
N GLN A 65 13.59 -10.07 -20.10
CA GLN A 65 12.67 -8.96 -20.29
C GLN A 65 13.18 -7.75 -19.52
N PHE A 66 12.84 -6.56 -20.01
CA PHE A 66 13.21 -5.29 -19.38
C PHE A 66 11.95 -4.42 -19.26
N PRO A 67 11.83 -3.63 -18.19
CA PRO A 67 10.69 -2.73 -18.03
C PRO A 67 10.69 -1.66 -19.14
N HIS A 68 9.50 -1.24 -19.57
CA HIS A 68 9.35 -0.30 -20.67
C HIS A 68 9.42 1.15 -20.17
N ASN A 69 10.46 1.89 -20.55
CA ASN A 69 10.71 3.28 -20.14
C ASN A 69 10.81 3.50 -18.61
N LYS A 70 11.12 2.46 -17.83
CA LYS A 70 11.31 2.53 -16.38
C LYS A 70 12.63 1.88 -15.97
N GLU A 71 13.10 2.13 -14.75
CA GLU A 71 14.27 1.45 -14.21
C GLU A 71 13.95 0.04 -13.67
N ASN A 72 12.70 -0.21 -13.26
CA ASN A 72 12.25 -1.45 -12.63
C ASN A 72 10.79 -1.80 -12.99
N PHE A 73 10.39 -3.06 -12.74
CA PHE A 73 9.01 -3.54 -12.91
C PHE A 73 8.13 -3.16 -11.71
N GLY A 74 6.88 -2.79 -11.98
CA GLY A 74 5.92 -2.39 -10.94
C GLY A 74 5.69 -3.48 -9.89
N LEU A 75 5.65 -4.75 -10.33
CA LEU A 75 5.50 -5.94 -9.49
C LEU A 75 6.49 -5.99 -8.33
N PHE A 76 7.75 -5.64 -8.59
CA PHE A 76 8.79 -5.63 -7.55
C PHE A 76 8.78 -4.34 -6.75
N MET A 77 8.37 -3.22 -7.36
CA MET A 77 8.22 -1.94 -6.68
C MET A 77 7.11 -1.99 -5.61
N ASP A 78 6.02 -2.70 -5.85
CA ASP A 78 4.96 -2.92 -4.84
C ASP A 78 5.46 -3.67 -3.60
N SER A 79 6.53 -4.46 -3.75
CA SER A 79 7.17 -5.21 -2.65
C SER A 79 8.26 -4.42 -1.92
N MET A 80 8.51 -3.16 -2.28
CA MET A 80 9.50 -2.28 -1.66
C MET A 80 8.92 -1.49 -0.47
N PRO A 81 9.76 -0.89 0.39
CA PRO A 81 9.28 -0.03 1.45
C PRO A 81 8.91 1.34 0.90
N ASP A 82 7.96 1.97 1.58
CA ASP A 82 7.59 3.36 1.36
C ASP A 82 8.69 4.33 1.85
N THR A 83 8.41 5.62 1.78
CA THR A 83 9.31 6.68 2.25
C THR A 83 9.75 6.49 3.72
N TRP A 84 8.86 5.99 4.59
CA TRP A 84 9.18 5.70 6.00
C TRP A 84 10.19 4.56 6.09
N GLY A 85 9.88 3.41 5.49
CA GLY A 85 10.74 2.24 5.53
C GLY A 85 12.09 2.49 4.87
N ARG A 86 12.14 3.22 3.75
CA ARG A 86 13.40 3.65 3.11
C ARG A 86 14.24 4.53 4.04
N THR A 87 13.62 5.43 4.80
CA THR A 87 14.31 6.30 5.76
C THR A 87 14.93 5.48 6.89
N LEU A 88 14.18 4.52 7.45
CA LEU A 88 14.68 3.62 8.50
C LEU A 88 15.84 2.76 8.00
N MET A 89 15.76 2.23 6.78
CA MET A 89 16.84 1.43 6.20
C MET A 89 18.13 2.26 5.98
N LYS A 90 18.01 3.51 5.51
CA LYS A 90 19.17 4.43 5.40
C LYS A 90 19.79 4.73 6.77
N ARG A 91 18.97 4.94 7.80
CA ARG A 91 19.46 5.16 9.16
C ARG A 91 20.18 3.92 9.69
N ARG A 92 19.61 2.73 9.48
CA ARG A 92 20.23 1.44 9.85
C ARG A 92 21.59 1.27 9.20
N GLU A 93 21.71 1.49 7.89
CA GLU A 93 23.00 1.43 7.18
C GLU A 93 24.01 2.42 7.77
N THR A 94 23.58 3.64 8.08
CA THR A 94 24.45 4.65 8.71
C THR A 94 25.01 4.20 10.06
N LEU A 95 24.18 3.58 10.89
CA LEU A 95 24.59 3.06 12.21
C LEU A 95 25.52 1.84 12.09
N LEU A 96 25.23 0.93 11.15
CA LEU A 96 26.08 -0.23 10.88
C LEU A 96 27.44 0.20 10.34
N ALA A 97 27.48 1.17 9.43
CA ALA A 97 28.72 1.71 8.88
C ALA A 97 29.59 2.35 9.96
N LYS A 98 29.00 3.14 10.88
CA LYS A 98 29.70 3.67 12.06
C LYS A 98 30.31 2.57 12.91
N THR A 99 29.58 1.49 13.16
CA THR A 99 30.05 0.34 13.95
C THR A 99 31.19 -0.42 13.25
N ARG A 100 31.16 -0.48 11.92
CA ARG A 100 32.22 -1.07 11.08
C ARG A 100 33.42 -0.14 10.84
N GLY A 101 33.36 1.12 11.29
CA GLY A 101 34.39 2.12 11.02
C GLY A 101 34.45 2.62 9.57
N ASN A 102 33.39 2.39 8.77
CA ASN A 102 33.34 2.75 7.34
C ASN A 102 32.29 3.84 7.06
N LYS A 103 32.39 4.49 5.90
CA LYS A 103 31.34 5.39 5.40
C LYS A 103 30.10 4.57 5.00
N ALA A 104 28.91 5.09 5.33
CA ALA A 104 27.65 4.49 4.90
C ALA A 104 27.60 4.37 3.38
N ARG A 105 27.23 3.18 2.89
CA ARG A 105 27.04 2.98 1.45
C ARG A 105 25.71 3.59 1.01
N ASN A 106 25.63 3.98 -0.26
CA ASN A 106 24.37 4.37 -0.85
C ASN A 106 23.50 3.12 -1.04
N LEU A 107 22.25 3.17 -0.58
CA LEU A 107 21.27 2.10 -0.78
C LEU A 107 20.54 2.32 -2.12
N TYR A 108 20.38 1.24 -2.87
CA TYR A 108 19.68 1.20 -4.15
C TYR A 108 18.42 0.33 -4.05
N ASP A 109 17.60 0.31 -5.11
CA ASP A 109 16.32 -0.41 -5.13
C ASP A 109 16.44 -1.89 -4.80
N ILE A 110 17.52 -2.55 -5.21
CA ILE A 110 17.79 -3.92 -4.78
C ILE A 110 18.00 -4.03 -3.26
N ASP A 111 18.69 -3.08 -2.64
CA ASP A 111 18.88 -3.09 -1.18
C ASP A 111 17.54 -2.88 -0.46
N TYR A 112 16.67 -2.02 -1.00
CA TYR A 112 15.32 -1.80 -0.46
C TYR A 112 14.42 -3.03 -0.64
N LEU A 113 14.46 -3.68 -1.81
CA LEU A 113 13.73 -4.90 -2.06
C LEU A 113 14.20 -6.01 -1.12
N LEU A 114 15.51 -6.25 -1.00
CA LEU A 114 16.04 -7.36 -0.20
C LEU A 114 15.98 -7.10 1.31
N GLY A 115 15.91 -5.84 1.75
CA GLY A 115 15.96 -5.48 3.17
C GLY A 115 14.63 -5.53 3.92
N ILE A 116 13.56 -6.05 3.31
CA ILE A 116 12.27 -6.33 3.95
C ILE A 116 12.16 -7.83 4.29
N TYR A 117 11.59 -8.14 5.46
CA TYR A 117 11.34 -9.52 5.88
C TYR A 117 10.31 -10.23 5.00
N ASP A 118 10.54 -11.50 4.66
CA ASP A 118 9.63 -12.29 3.82
C ASP A 118 8.18 -12.25 4.35
N VAL A 119 7.99 -12.44 5.66
CA VAL A 119 6.67 -12.46 6.32
C VAL A 119 5.88 -11.17 6.11
N THR A 120 6.55 -10.02 6.16
CA THR A 120 5.90 -8.71 6.10
C THR A 120 5.70 -8.17 4.70
N ARG A 121 6.37 -8.69 3.66
CA ARG A 121 6.22 -8.20 2.26
C ARG A 121 4.77 -8.06 1.83
N ILE A 122 4.44 -7.01 1.08
CA ILE A 122 3.10 -6.85 0.52
C ILE A 122 2.89 -7.91 -0.57
N GLY A 123 1.68 -8.47 -0.61
CA GLY A 123 1.31 -9.51 -1.56
C GLY A 123 1.94 -10.86 -1.22
N ALA A 124 2.19 -11.66 -2.26
CA ALA A 124 2.50 -13.08 -2.14
C ALA A 124 3.79 -13.50 -2.84
N LEU A 125 4.61 -12.53 -3.27
CA LEU A 125 5.95 -12.80 -3.77
C LEU A 125 6.92 -13.04 -2.63
N ARG A 126 7.82 -13.98 -2.87
CA ARG A 126 8.89 -14.38 -1.96
C ARG A 126 10.19 -14.42 -2.72
N PHE A 127 11.29 -14.15 -2.05
CA PHE A 127 12.59 -13.99 -2.70
C PHE A 127 13.64 -14.86 -2.03
N LYS A 128 14.56 -15.39 -2.83
CA LYS A 128 15.80 -16.04 -2.37
C LYS A 128 17.00 -15.47 -3.11
N LEU A 129 18.17 -15.51 -2.46
CA LEU A 129 19.46 -15.25 -3.11
C LEU A 129 20.21 -16.56 -3.45
N ASP A 130 19.79 -17.67 -2.84
CA ASP A 130 20.28 -19.02 -3.11
C ASP A 130 19.04 -19.92 -3.26
N PRO A 131 18.87 -20.67 -4.37
CA PRO A 131 17.71 -21.54 -4.58
C PRO A 131 17.49 -22.55 -3.44
N GLU A 132 18.59 -23.07 -2.89
CA GLU A 132 18.59 -24.05 -1.79
C GLU A 132 18.57 -23.37 -0.41
N GLY A 133 18.73 -22.05 -0.38
CA GLY A 133 18.68 -21.24 0.82
C GLY A 133 17.24 -21.00 1.33
N PRO A 134 17.12 -20.44 2.54
CA PRO A 134 15.84 -19.96 3.04
C PRO A 134 15.34 -18.76 2.22
N PHE A 135 14.04 -18.49 2.30
CA PHE A 135 13.50 -17.19 1.87
C PHE A 135 14.15 -16.05 2.66
N LEU A 136 14.25 -14.88 2.03
CA LEU A 136 14.94 -13.74 2.63
C LEU A 136 14.33 -13.35 3.96
N ASP A 137 15.17 -13.51 4.99
CA ASP A 137 14.87 -13.12 6.36
C ASP A 137 13.61 -13.81 6.92
N ASN A 138 13.68 -15.15 6.98
CA ASN A 138 12.60 -16.02 7.43
C ASN A 138 12.54 -16.22 8.96
N ASN A 139 13.12 -15.32 9.75
CA ASN A 139 13.12 -15.43 11.21
C ASN A 139 11.83 -14.87 11.81
N ILE A 140 10.80 -15.72 11.88
CA ILE A 140 9.44 -15.37 12.32
C ILE A 140 9.44 -14.70 13.70
N GLU A 141 10.23 -15.20 14.66
CA GLU A 141 10.25 -14.69 16.05
C GLU A 141 10.87 -13.28 16.19
N LYS A 142 11.60 -12.81 15.17
CA LYS A 142 12.23 -11.48 15.17
C LYS A 142 11.64 -10.50 14.15
N ALA A 143 10.93 -11.01 13.13
CA ALA A 143 10.48 -10.22 12.00
C ALA A 143 9.22 -9.40 12.29
N VAL A 144 8.29 -9.92 13.12
CA VAL A 144 7.03 -9.24 13.44
C VAL A 144 6.78 -9.24 14.95
N PRO A 145 6.73 -8.06 15.58
CA PRO A 145 6.51 -7.94 17.01
C PRO A 145 5.04 -8.25 17.37
N PRO A 146 4.78 -8.88 18.54
CA PRO A 146 3.41 -9.15 18.99
C PRO A 146 2.71 -7.85 19.41
N TRP A 147 1.38 -7.83 19.34
CA TRP A 147 0.54 -6.68 19.70
C TRP A 147 0.85 -6.11 21.10
N SER A 148 1.24 -6.95 22.04
CA SER A 148 1.63 -6.53 23.40
C SER A 148 2.80 -5.54 23.45
N THR A 149 3.62 -5.46 22.40
CA THR A 149 4.78 -4.56 22.31
C THR A 149 4.47 -3.21 21.64
N VAL A 150 3.24 -2.96 21.19
CA VAL A 150 2.92 -1.74 20.42
C VAL A 150 3.25 -0.47 21.20
N ARG A 151 3.05 -0.46 22.52
CA ARG A 151 3.42 0.67 23.40
C ARG A 151 4.93 0.96 23.37
N GLU A 152 5.77 -0.07 23.30
CA GLU A 152 7.22 0.07 23.19
C GLU A 152 7.63 0.54 21.79
N LEU A 153 6.92 0.09 20.75
CA LEU A 153 7.12 0.56 19.37
C LEU A 153 6.80 2.05 19.23
N GLN A 154 5.66 2.52 19.77
CA GLN A 154 5.34 3.94 19.75
C GLN A 154 6.41 4.76 20.49
N GLN A 155 6.89 4.27 21.64
CA GLN A 155 8.00 4.91 22.34
C GLN A 155 9.26 4.97 21.46
N ALA A 156 9.63 3.89 20.77
CA ALA A 156 10.79 3.88 19.88
C ALA A 156 10.65 4.90 18.73
N VAL A 157 9.45 5.05 18.17
CA VAL A 157 9.12 6.07 17.17
C VAL A 157 9.32 7.48 17.73
N GLU A 158 8.81 7.76 18.93
CA GLU A 158 8.99 9.06 19.60
C GLU A 158 10.48 9.40 19.80
N HIS A 159 11.30 8.43 20.20
CA HIS A 159 12.75 8.62 20.36
C HIS A 159 13.44 8.88 19.02
N TYR A 160 13.05 8.12 17.99
CA TYR A 160 13.57 8.28 16.64
C TYR A 160 13.28 9.66 16.07
N GLU A 161 12.03 10.11 16.16
CA GLU A 161 11.65 11.41 15.60
C GLU A 161 12.28 12.58 16.36
N ASN A 162 12.59 12.42 17.66
CA ASN A 162 13.27 13.43 18.46
C ASN A 162 14.81 13.38 18.39
N ASP A 163 15.38 12.44 17.61
CA ASP A 163 16.84 12.17 17.52
C ASP A 163 17.49 11.97 18.90
N THR A 164 16.73 11.42 19.84
CA THR A 164 17.19 11.13 21.21
C THR A 164 17.57 9.65 21.33
N ASP A 165 18.80 9.40 21.78
CA ASP A 165 19.38 8.11 22.20
C ASP A 165 19.49 6.99 21.13
N SER A 166 20.72 6.67 20.73
CA SER A 166 21.01 5.80 19.58
C SER A 166 20.89 4.30 19.86
N ASP A 167 20.98 3.87 21.12
CA ASP A 167 21.05 2.44 21.44
C ASP A 167 19.67 1.79 21.58
N ALA A 168 18.68 2.50 22.13
CA ALA A 168 17.28 2.04 22.16
C ALA A 168 16.68 1.92 20.75
N ILE A 169 17.02 2.85 19.85
CA ILE A 169 16.56 2.86 18.47
C ILE A 169 17.09 1.64 17.70
N ARG A 170 18.34 1.20 17.94
CA ARG A 170 18.95 0.06 17.24
C ARG A 170 18.12 -1.23 17.36
N LYS A 171 17.57 -1.51 18.54
CA LYS A 171 16.72 -2.70 18.78
C LYS A 171 15.47 -2.69 17.89
N TRP A 172 14.90 -1.52 17.65
CA TRP A 172 13.61 -1.38 16.98
C TRP A 172 13.74 -1.03 15.50
N LEU A 173 14.88 -0.53 15.02
CA LEU A 173 15.07 -0.24 13.60
C LEU A 173 14.84 -1.46 12.71
N ASP A 174 15.27 -2.65 13.15
CA ASP A 174 15.03 -3.87 12.40
C ASP A 174 13.55 -4.26 12.38
N ILE A 175 12.78 -3.88 13.39
CA ILE A 175 11.37 -4.20 13.54
C ILE A 175 10.46 -3.17 12.83
N LEU A 176 10.88 -1.90 12.81
CA LEU A 176 10.10 -0.78 12.29
C LEU A 176 10.12 -0.68 10.76
N VAL A 177 10.98 -1.43 10.06
CA VAL A 177 10.97 -1.49 8.59
C VAL A 177 9.72 -2.26 8.14
N ALA A 178 8.65 -1.51 7.88
CA ALA A 178 7.44 -2.00 7.26
C ALA A 178 7.49 -1.79 5.73
N PRO A 179 6.99 -2.74 4.92
CA PRO A 179 6.68 -2.47 3.52
C PRO A 179 5.47 -1.54 3.43
N GLY A 180 5.36 -0.80 2.33
CA GLY A 180 4.30 0.17 2.14
C GLY A 180 4.35 0.82 0.77
N SER A 181 3.19 1.27 0.30
CA SER A 181 3.00 1.90 -1.01
C SER A 181 2.75 3.41 -0.91
N SER A 182 3.00 4.07 0.22
CA SER A 182 2.64 5.50 0.35
C SER A 182 3.66 6.41 -0.36
N LEU A 183 3.16 7.31 -1.22
CA LEU A 183 3.91 8.39 -1.88
C LEU A 183 4.00 9.65 -0.99
N GLY A 184 3.05 9.81 -0.08
CA GLY A 184 2.92 10.95 0.82
C GLY A 184 3.75 10.85 2.10
N GLY A 185 3.89 11.97 2.81
CA GLY A 185 4.70 12.13 4.02
C GLY A 185 4.64 10.94 4.98
N ALA A 186 5.80 10.37 5.24
CA ALA A 186 6.03 9.13 5.97
C ALA A 186 5.60 9.20 7.46
N ARG A 187 4.30 9.07 7.75
CA ARG A 187 3.87 8.80 9.13
C ARG A 187 4.46 7.47 9.60
N PRO A 188 5.00 7.41 10.83
CA PRO A 188 5.62 6.20 11.34
C PRO A 188 4.64 5.03 11.35
N LYS A 189 5.08 3.87 10.89
CA LYS A 189 4.28 2.65 10.88
C LYS A 189 5.11 1.40 11.14
N ALA A 190 4.46 0.34 11.63
CA ALA A 190 5.07 -0.98 11.84
C ALA A 190 4.05 -2.09 11.58
N ASN A 191 4.55 -3.29 11.25
CA ASN A 191 3.70 -4.49 11.26
C ASN A 191 3.65 -5.05 12.69
N VAL A 192 2.48 -5.54 13.11
CA VAL A 192 2.31 -6.24 14.38
C VAL A 192 1.43 -7.47 14.17
N VAL A 193 1.54 -8.46 15.06
CA VAL A 193 0.73 -9.68 15.03
C VAL A 193 -0.16 -9.77 16.26
N ASP A 194 -1.44 -10.11 16.09
CA ASP A 194 -2.36 -10.32 17.21
C ASP A 194 -2.24 -11.73 17.82
N GLU A 195 -3.03 -12.00 18.86
CA GLU A 195 -3.04 -13.30 19.56
C GLU A 195 -3.53 -14.46 18.67
N GLN A 196 -4.24 -14.15 17.58
CA GLN A 196 -4.74 -15.12 16.61
C GLN A 196 -3.75 -15.37 15.47
N GLY A 197 -2.60 -14.68 15.46
CA GLY A 197 -1.58 -14.81 14.42
C GLY A 197 -1.86 -13.98 13.16
N GLU A 198 -2.84 -13.07 13.20
CA GLU A 198 -3.19 -12.21 12.08
C GLU A 198 -2.27 -10.99 12.03
N LEU A 199 -1.92 -10.56 10.81
CA LEU A 199 -1.03 -9.42 10.60
C LEU A 199 -1.79 -8.10 10.48
N TRP A 200 -1.25 -7.09 11.14
CA TRP A 200 -1.79 -5.74 11.21
C TRP A 200 -0.71 -4.72 10.90
N ILE A 201 -1.13 -3.52 10.48
CA ILE A 201 -0.28 -2.35 10.35
C ILE A 201 -0.72 -1.36 11.43
N ALA A 202 0.21 -1.01 12.32
CA ALA A 202 0.06 0.09 13.28
C ALA A 202 0.62 1.37 12.65
N LYS A 203 -0.20 2.42 12.58
CA LYS A 203 0.18 3.78 12.16
C LYS A 203 0.23 4.67 13.40
N PHE A 204 1.44 5.05 13.79
CA PHE A 204 1.68 5.80 15.03
C PHE A 204 1.51 7.31 14.81
N PRO A 205 1.17 8.06 15.86
CA PRO A 205 1.32 9.51 15.87
C PRO A 205 2.73 9.94 15.50
N SER A 206 2.85 10.99 14.69
CA SER A 206 4.11 11.68 14.43
C SER A 206 4.23 12.92 15.32
N LYS A 207 5.44 13.31 15.68
CA LYS A 207 5.73 14.60 16.34
C LYS A 207 5.26 15.81 15.54
N ASN A 208 5.11 15.65 14.23
CA ASN A 208 4.68 16.71 13.31
C ASN A 208 3.14 16.78 13.19
N ASP A 209 2.40 15.87 13.83
CA ASP A 209 0.94 15.86 13.78
C ASP A 209 0.37 17.03 14.59
N SER A 210 -0.39 17.90 13.94
CA SER A 210 -1.12 19.01 14.57
C SER A 210 -2.55 18.65 14.99
N ILE A 211 -3.02 17.47 14.57
CA ILE A 211 -4.36 16.92 14.82
C ILE A 211 -4.27 15.41 15.04
N ASP A 212 -5.33 14.80 15.56
CA ASP A 212 -5.37 13.35 15.75
C ASP A 212 -5.65 12.59 14.45
N LYS A 213 -4.64 12.50 13.59
CA LYS A 213 -4.73 11.82 12.29
C LYS A 213 -5.21 10.36 12.42
N GLY A 214 -4.84 9.66 13.50
CA GLY A 214 -5.30 8.28 13.74
C GLY A 214 -6.80 8.20 14.04
N ALA A 215 -7.32 9.14 14.83
CA ALA A 215 -8.76 9.25 15.09
C ALA A 215 -9.54 9.64 13.82
N TRP A 216 -9.02 10.57 13.01
CA TRP A 216 -9.65 10.97 11.75
C TRP A 216 -9.67 9.84 10.70
N GLU A 217 -8.60 9.06 10.59
CA GLU A 217 -8.56 7.89 9.72
C GLU A 217 -9.59 6.83 10.16
N TYR A 218 -9.73 6.59 11.47
CA TYR A 218 -10.75 5.69 12.01
C TYR A 218 -12.17 6.18 11.82
N LEU A 219 -12.40 7.48 11.97
CA LEU A 219 -13.69 8.10 11.68
C LEU A 219 -14.06 7.86 10.22
N THR A 220 -13.14 8.12 9.29
CA THR A 220 -13.38 7.89 7.85
C THR A 220 -13.60 6.41 7.54
N TYR A 221 -12.91 5.50 8.22
CA TYR A 221 -13.20 4.06 8.16
C TYR A 221 -14.64 3.74 8.58
N GLN A 222 -15.13 4.29 9.70
CA GLN A 222 -16.51 4.08 10.15
C GLN A 222 -17.53 4.59 9.13
N LEU A 223 -17.27 5.77 8.55
CA LEU A 223 -18.11 6.33 7.48
C LEU A 223 -18.09 5.44 6.23
N ALA A 224 -16.92 4.92 5.84
CA ALA A 224 -16.76 4.08 4.66
C ALA A 224 -17.53 2.75 4.80
N ILE A 225 -17.39 2.07 5.94
CA ILE A 225 -18.14 0.84 6.24
C ILE A 225 -19.65 1.09 6.22
N ASN A 226 -20.11 2.16 6.87
CA ASN A 226 -21.54 2.53 6.86
C ASN A 226 -22.05 2.92 5.45
N ALA A 227 -21.17 3.45 4.60
CA ALA A 227 -21.45 3.74 3.20
C ALA A 227 -21.43 2.49 2.30
N GLY A 228 -21.12 1.32 2.84
CA GLY A 228 -21.06 0.04 2.12
C GLY A 228 -19.75 -0.23 1.40
N ILE A 229 -18.68 0.54 1.68
CA ILE A 229 -17.35 0.31 1.12
C ILE A 229 -16.71 -0.89 1.83
N LYS A 230 -16.14 -1.81 1.05
CA LYS A 230 -15.41 -2.95 1.59
C LYS A 230 -14.05 -2.50 2.09
N MET A 231 -13.80 -2.61 3.39
CA MET A 231 -12.51 -2.36 4.03
C MET A 231 -12.13 -3.49 4.98
N SER A 232 -10.83 -3.63 5.23
CA SER A 232 -10.37 -4.49 6.32
C SER A 232 -10.74 -3.90 7.67
N TYR A 233 -10.86 -4.77 8.68
CA TYR A 233 -11.12 -4.34 10.03
C TYR A 233 -10.04 -3.37 10.51
N CYS A 234 -10.47 -2.26 11.10
CA CYS A 234 -9.60 -1.25 11.67
C CYS A 234 -9.97 -0.99 13.13
N SER A 235 -8.99 -0.57 13.93
CA SER A 235 -9.20 -0.14 15.31
C SER A 235 -8.29 1.05 15.64
N ILE A 236 -8.54 1.69 16.77
CA ILE A 236 -7.68 2.73 17.33
C ILE A 236 -7.42 2.43 18.80
N GLU A 237 -6.23 2.81 19.27
CA GLU A 237 -5.89 2.76 20.68
C GLU A 237 -5.07 3.99 21.06
N LYS A 238 -5.40 4.60 22.19
CA LYS A 238 -4.60 5.66 22.80
C LYS A 238 -3.57 5.04 23.73
N LEU A 239 -2.39 4.75 23.20
CA LEU A 239 -1.31 4.10 23.94
C LEU A 239 -0.53 5.10 24.81
N ARG A 240 0.03 6.11 24.17
CA ARG A 240 0.86 7.16 24.78
C ARG A 240 0.59 8.51 24.11
N GLY A 241 0.83 9.58 24.86
CA GLY A 241 0.64 10.95 24.37
C GLY A 241 -0.84 11.30 24.17
N GLN A 242 -1.08 12.32 23.34
CA GLN A 242 -2.42 12.86 23.14
C GLN A 242 -3.22 12.17 22.03
N TYR A 243 -2.54 11.64 21.01
CA TYR A 243 -3.16 11.10 19.79
C TYR A 243 -3.27 9.58 19.78
N HIS A 244 -4.16 9.07 18.93
CA HIS A 244 -4.39 7.64 18.77
C HIS A 244 -3.38 7.01 17.80
N THR A 245 -2.99 5.77 18.11
CA THR A 245 -2.43 4.86 17.10
C THR A 245 -3.58 4.20 16.36
N PHE A 246 -3.52 4.23 15.03
CA PHE A 246 -4.49 3.58 14.16
C PHE A 246 -3.98 2.21 13.72
N PHE A 247 -4.85 1.21 13.73
CA PHE A 247 -4.52 -0.14 13.31
C PHE A 247 -5.42 -0.58 12.18
N THR A 248 -4.84 -1.21 11.17
CA THR A 248 -5.58 -1.84 10.09
C THR A 248 -5.11 -3.27 9.90
N LYS A 249 -6.06 -4.20 9.86
CA LYS A 249 -5.78 -5.60 9.56
C LYS A 249 -5.40 -5.71 8.08
N ARG A 250 -4.39 -6.52 7.78
CA ARG A 250 -3.93 -6.71 6.40
C ARG A 250 -4.87 -7.61 5.61
N PHE A 251 -5.42 -7.12 4.49
CA PHE A 251 -6.24 -7.92 3.58
C PHE A 251 -5.42 -8.83 2.66
N ASP A 252 -4.11 -8.61 2.52
CA ASP A 252 -3.23 -9.47 1.71
C ASP A 252 -2.78 -10.72 2.49
N ARG A 253 -3.46 -11.01 3.60
CA ARG A 253 -3.18 -12.08 4.55
C ARG A 253 -4.48 -12.73 5.05
N GLU A 254 -4.41 -14.04 5.26
CA GLU A 254 -5.43 -14.83 5.94
C GLU A 254 -4.72 -15.92 6.75
N GLY A 255 -4.51 -15.67 8.04
CA GLY A 255 -3.55 -16.43 8.84
C GLY A 255 -2.16 -16.48 8.18
N THR A 256 -1.65 -17.68 7.91
CA THR A 256 -0.37 -17.88 7.22
C THR A 256 -0.46 -17.79 5.70
N ASN A 257 -1.66 -17.76 5.13
CA ASN A 257 -1.85 -17.66 3.69
C ASN A 257 -1.61 -16.23 3.21
N ARG A 258 -0.96 -16.11 2.05
CA ARG A 258 -0.73 -14.82 1.39
C ARG A 258 -1.73 -14.66 0.26
N ILE A 259 -2.27 -13.48 0.07
CA ILE A 259 -3.09 -13.14 -1.10
C ILE A 259 -2.23 -12.20 -1.94
N HIS A 260 -2.06 -12.51 -3.24
CA HIS A 260 -1.24 -11.64 -4.08
C HIS A 260 -1.97 -10.31 -4.28
N PHE A 261 -1.27 -9.23 -3.99
CA PHE A 261 -1.73 -7.87 -4.18
C PHE A 261 -0.85 -7.18 -5.22
N SER A 262 -1.44 -6.30 -6.01
CA SER A 262 -0.73 -5.33 -6.82
C SER A 262 -1.44 -3.98 -6.77
N SER A 263 -0.67 -2.90 -6.74
CA SER A 263 -1.23 -1.55 -6.76
C SER A 263 -1.83 -1.24 -8.14
N ALA A 264 -2.77 -0.29 -8.18
CA ALA A 264 -3.29 0.17 -9.47
C ALA A 264 -2.19 0.83 -10.31
N MET A 265 -1.15 1.39 -9.67
CA MET A 265 0.03 1.91 -10.36
C MET A 265 0.74 0.85 -11.19
N THR A 266 1.04 -0.31 -10.59
CA THR A 266 1.62 -1.44 -11.32
C THR A 266 0.69 -1.95 -12.42
N MET A 267 -0.57 -2.19 -12.10
CA MET A 267 -1.51 -2.83 -13.03
C MET A 267 -1.93 -1.95 -14.22
N THR A 268 -1.82 -0.63 -14.09
CA THR A 268 -2.00 0.31 -15.20
C THR A 268 -0.70 0.58 -15.95
N GLY A 269 0.41 -0.05 -15.57
CA GLY A 269 1.70 0.12 -16.24
C GLY A 269 2.35 1.48 -15.99
N ASN A 270 2.09 2.12 -14.85
CA ASN A 270 2.58 3.45 -14.51
C ASN A 270 3.63 3.44 -13.40
N ASP A 271 4.37 4.54 -13.27
CA ASP A 271 5.23 4.84 -12.12
C ASP A 271 5.17 6.33 -11.73
N GLU A 272 5.99 6.74 -10.77
CA GLU A 272 6.01 8.12 -10.28
C GLU A 272 6.52 9.15 -11.30
N GLU A 273 7.27 8.72 -12.33
CA GLU A 273 7.75 9.60 -13.39
C GLU A 273 6.70 9.74 -14.48
N THR A 274 6.08 8.64 -14.93
CA THR A 274 5.07 8.67 -16.00
C THR A 274 3.84 9.50 -15.63
N ILE A 275 3.44 9.49 -14.36
CA ILE A 275 2.24 10.21 -13.88
C ILE A 275 2.44 11.73 -13.87
N LYS A 276 3.68 12.23 -13.84
CA LYS A 276 3.94 13.68 -13.87
C LYS A 276 3.56 14.32 -15.20
N ASP A 277 3.74 13.55 -16.27
CA ASP A 277 3.48 14.02 -17.64
C ASP A 277 2.05 13.69 -18.10
N HIS A 278 1.44 12.66 -17.51
CA HIS A 278 0.10 12.19 -17.84
C HIS A 278 -0.73 11.98 -16.56
N PRO A 279 -1.55 12.97 -16.15
CA PRO A 279 -2.48 12.81 -15.05
C PRO A 279 -3.42 11.64 -15.35
N LEU A 280 -3.53 10.69 -14.43
CA LEU A 280 -4.34 9.50 -14.59
C LEU A 280 -5.70 9.67 -13.94
N SER A 281 -6.63 8.85 -14.41
CA SER A 281 -8.03 8.91 -14.06
C SER A 281 -8.51 7.62 -13.40
N TYR A 282 -9.69 7.69 -12.80
CA TYR A 282 -10.42 6.49 -12.42
C TYR A 282 -10.79 5.61 -13.63
N LEU A 283 -10.86 6.15 -14.84
CA LEU A 283 -11.18 5.38 -16.05
C LEU A 283 -10.06 4.38 -16.40
N ASP A 284 -8.81 4.67 -16.06
CA ASP A 284 -7.71 3.71 -16.22
C ASP A 284 -7.90 2.45 -15.34
N LEU A 285 -8.50 2.62 -14.16
CA LEU A 285 -8.87 1.50 -13.29
C LEU A 285 -10.10 0.76 -13.84
N VAL A 286 -11.06 1.49 -14.44
CA VAL A 286 -12.21 0.88 -15.12
C VAL A 286 -11.71 -0.05 -16.24
N ASP A 287 -10.85 0.45 -17.12
CA ASP A 287 -10.28 -0.30 -18.24
C ASP A 287 -9.56 -1.58 -17.77
N PHE A 288 -8.79 -1.49 -16.68
CA PHE A 288 -8.14 -2.66 -16.10
C PHE A 288 -9.15 -3.68 -15.55
N ILE A 289 -10.15 -3.22 -14.79
CA ILE A 289 -11.20 -4.09 -14.21
C ILE A 289 -12.00 -4.78 -15.33
N GLU A 290 -12.34 -4.07 -16.41
CA GLU A 290 -13.07 -4.64 -17.54
C GLU A 290 -12.25 -5.69 -18.29
N SER A 291 -10.95 -5.44 -18.46
CA SER A 291 -10.08 -6.29 -19.29
C SER A 291 -9.53 -7.51 -18.55
N ASN A 292 -9.22 -7.37 -17.25
CA ASN A 292 -8.47 -8.36 -16.48
C ASN A 292 -9.18 -8.82 -15.20
N GLY A 293 -10.25 -8.14 -14.82
CA GLY A 293 -10.99 -8.41 -13.58
C GLY A 293 -11.94 -9.60 -13.67
N CYS A 294 -12.34 -10.11 -12.52
CA CYS A 294 -13.54 -10.93 -12.34
C CYS A 294 -14.59 -10.13 -11.53
N HIS A 295 -15.84 -10.59 -11.46
CA HIS A 295 -16.94 -9.85 -10.80
C HIS A 295 -16.98 -8.36 -11.20
N VAL A 296 -16.91 -8.11 -12.51
CA VAL A 296 -16.65 -6.79 -13.10
C VAL A 296 -17.68 -5.76 -12.63
N LYS A 297 -18.99 -6.09 -12.67
CA LYS A 297 -20.04 -5.16 -12.28
C LYS A 297 -19.90 -4.77 -10.80
N GLU A 298 -19.65 -5.73 -9.93
CA GLU A 298 -19.48 -5.50 -8.49
C GLU A 298 -18.25 -4.64 -8.19
N ASN A 299 -17.12 -4.92 -8.86
CA ASN A 299 -15.88 -4.16 -8.70
C ASN A 299 -16.01 -2.71 -9.21
N LEU A 300 -16.66 -2.50 -10.36
CA LEU A 300 -16.91 -1.15 -10.89
C LEU A 300 -17.91 -0.37 -10.02
N THR A 301 -18.96 -1.03 -9.51
CA THR A 301 -19.90 -0.40 -8.56
C THR A 301 -19.18 0.04 -7.28
N GLU A 302 -18.31 -0.82 -6.74
CA GLU A 302 -17.49 -0.52 -5.57
C GLU A 302 -16.49 0.61 -5.85
N LEU A 303 -15.86 0.62 -7.02
CA LEU A 303 -14.92 1.69 -7.41
C LEU A 303 -15.65 3.04 -7.51
N TRP A 304 -16.81 3.10 -8.17
CA TRP A 304 -17.60 4.34 -8.27
C TRP A 304 -18.05 4.83 -6.89
N ARG A 305 -18.46 3.90 -6.00
CA ARG A 305 -18.76 4.23 -4.60
C ARG A 305 -17.58 4.88 -3.89
N ARG A 306 -16.35 4.41 -4.13
CA ARG A 306 -15.13 5.02 -3.58
C ARG A 306 -14.87 6.41 -4.16
N VAL A 307 -15.10 6.65 -5.45
CA VAL A 307 -15.02 7.99 -6.06
C VAL A 307 -15.94 8.96 -5.34
N VAL A 308 -17.23 8.61 -5.22
CA VAL A 308 -18.23 9.44 -4.55
C VAL A 308 -17.89 9.66 -3.08
N PHE A 309 -17.41 8.63 -2.40
CA PHE A 309 -16.98 8.74 -1.01
C PHE A 309 -15.75 9.64 -0.83
N ASN A 310 -14.75 9.52 -1.70
CA ASN A 310 -13.56 10.38 -1.71
C ASN A 310 -13.96 11.85 -1.93
N ILE A 311 -14.92 12.13 -2.81
CA ILE A 311 -15.51 13.48 -2.93
C ILE A 311 -16.17 13.90 -1.61
N ALA A 312 -17.03 13.05 -1.05
CA ALA A 312 -17.83 13.36 0.13
C ALA A 312 -17.00 13.64 1.39
N VAL A 313 -15.81 13.05 1.53
CA VAL A 313 -14.88 13.31 2.64
C VAL A 313 -13.67 14.15 2.24
N SER A 314 -13.65 14.66 0.99
CA SER A 314 -12.51 15.39 0.41
C SER A 314 -11.19 14.64 0.59
N ASN A 315 -11.16 13.34 0.31
CA ASN A 315 -9.93 12.54 0.35
C ASN A 315 -9.05 12.83 -0.87
N THR A 316 -8.25 13.90 -0.77
CA THR A 316 -7.43 14.43 -1.88
C THR A 316 -6.06 13.75 -2.05
N ASP A 317 -5.86 12.60 -1.43
CA ASP A 317 -4.64 11.79 -1.51
C ASP A 317 -4.91 10.40 -2.09
N ASP A 318 -6.00 10.23 -2.84
CA ASP A 318 -6.46 8.99 -3.48
C ASP A 318 -5.65 8.61 -4.73
N HIS A 319 -4.33 8.71 -4.68
CA HIS A 319 -3.44 8.38 -5.80
C HIS A 319 -3.44 6.87 -6.10
N LEU A 320 -2.91 6.44 -7.26
CA LEU A 320 -2.92 5.04 -7.69
C LEU A 320 -2.37 4.00 -6.71
N ARG A 321 -1.46 4.37 -5.80
CA ARG A 321 -0.96 3.44 -4.78
C ARG A 321 -1.93 3.20 -3.60
N ASN A 322 -2.98 4.01 -3.49
CA ASN A 322 -4.08 3.87 -2.53
C ASN A 322 -5.26 3.07 -3.12
N HIS A 323 -5.08 2.60 -4.35
CA HIS A 323 -5.93 1.62 -5.00
C HIS A 323 -5.10 0.40 -5.39
N GLY A 324 -5.74 -0.76 -5.47
CA GLY A 324 -5.07 -1.97 -5.89
C GLY A 324 -6.01 -3.13 -6.04
N PHE A 325 -5.44 -4.26 -6.44
CA PHE A 325 -6.16 -5.45 -6.82
C PHE A 325 -5.59 -6.66 -6.07
N ILE A 326 -6.45 -7.60 -5.75
CA ILE A 326 -6.06 -8.90 -5.19
C ILE A 326 -6.32 -10.01 -6.22
N LEU A 327 -5.40 -10.97 -6.30
CA LEU A 327 -5.53 -12.10 -7.20
C LEU A 327 -6.31 -13.23 -6.53
N THR A 328 -7.37 -13.67 -7.18
CA THR A 328 -8.16 -14.85 -6.80
C THR A 328 -7.98 -15.97 -7.84
N ASP A 329 -8.58 -17.14 -7.57
CA ASP A 329 -8.67 -18.23 -8.53
C ASP A 329 -9.44 -17.82 -9.81
N LYS A 330 -10.45 -16.96 -9.66
CA LYS A 330 -11.28 -16.45 -10.75
C LYS A 330 -10.61 -15.33 -11.56
N GLY A 331 -9.74 -14.53 -10.95
CA GLY A 331 -9.06 -13.41 -11.61
C GLY A 331 -8.72 -12.28 -10.65
N TRP A 332 -8.49 -11.08 -11.17
CA TRP A 332 -8.26 -9.91 -10.33
C TRP A 332 -9.58 -9.39 -9.75
N GLU A 333 -9.57 -9.01 -8.47
CA GLU A 333 -10.66 -8.29 -7.82
C GLU A 333 -10.14 -6.98 -7.24
N LEU A 334 -11.00 -5.96 -7.18
CA LEU A 334 -10.65 -4.72 -6.49
C LEU A 334 -10.39 -5.04 -5.02
N SER A 335 -9.21 -4.66 -4.53
CA SER A 335 -8.84 -4.87 -3.12
C SER A 335 -9.79 -4.11 -2.18
N PRO A 336 -9.94 -4.53 -0.91
CA PRO A 336 -10.58 -3.69 0.10
C PRO A 336 -9.96 -2.30 0.13
N ALA A 337 -10.74 -1.24 0.34
CA ALA A 337 -10.19 0.10 0.44
C ALA A 337 -9.28 0.25 1.68
N TYR A 338 -8.28 1.12 1.57
CA TYR A 338 -7.31 1.43 2.61
C TYR A 338 -6.83 2.87 2.47
N ASP A 339 -6.23 3.40 3.54
CA ASP A 339 -5.62 4.75 3.58
C ASP A 339 -6.58 5.90 3.22
N LEU A 340 -7.82 5.83 3.72
CA LEU A 340 -8.83 6.87 3.52
C LEU A 340 -8.73 7.94 4.60
N ASN A 341 -8.49 9.19 4.21
CA ASN A 341 -8.36 10.31 5.15
C ASN A 341 -9.16 11.52 4.67
N PRO A 342 -9.83 12.27 5.57
CA PRO A 342 -10.42 13.53 5.19
C PRO A 342 -9.30 14.58 5.05
N SER A 343 -9.45 15.50 4.09
CA SER A 343 -8.48 16.56 3.84
C SER A 343 -9.17 17.91 3.63
N ILE A 344 -8.51 18.96 4.10
CA ILE A 344 -8.89 20.36 3.86
C ILE A 344 -7.84 21.11 3.03
N ASP A 345 -6.79 20.41 2.57
CA ASP A 345 -5.58 21.04 2.03
C ASP A 345 -5.66 21.28 0.51
N LYS A 346 -6.48 20.51 -0.21
CA LYS A 346 -6.61 20.57 -1.68
C LYS A 346 -8.08 20.62 -2.10
N ASN A 347 -8.32 21.11 -3.31
CA ASN A 347 -9.67 21.33 -3.86
C ASN A 347 -10.09 20.28 -4.91
N GLY A 348 -9.30 19.23 -5.10
CA GLY A 348 -9.55 18.17 -6.07
C GLY A 348 -8.90 16.86 -5.65
N LEU A 349 -9.39 15.76 -6.19
CA LEU A 349 -8.83 14.42 -6.02
C LEU A 349 -7.42 14.33 -6.64
N ALA A 350 -6.64 13.36 -6.19
CA ALA A 350 -5.33 13.07 -6.77
C ALA A 350 -5.46 12.42 -8.17
N LEU A 351 -6.54 11.68 -8.40
CA LEU A 351 -6.91 11.14 -9.71
C LEU A 351 -8.00 12.00 -10.37
N ASN A 352 -7.98 12.08 -11.70
CA ASN A 352 -9.10 12.63 -12.46
C ASN A 352 -10.31 11.69 -12.36
N ILE A 353 -11.51 12.27 -12.30
CA ILE A 353 -12.78 11.55 -12.28
C ILE A 353 -13.20 11.20 -13.71
N ASP A 354 -13.10 12.16 -14.62
CA ASP A 354 -13.11 11.93 -16.06
C ASP A 354 -11.67 11.96 -16.60
N ILE A 355 -11.49 12.30 -17.88
CA ILE A 355 -10.17 12.30 -18.51
C ILE A 355 -9.24 13.41 -18.00
N ASP A 356 -9.77 14.55 -17.56
CA ASP A 356 -8.99 15.76 -17.26
C ASP A 356 -9.42 16.55 -16.02
N ASN A 357 -10.52 16.16 -15.37
CA ASN A 357 -11.13 16.88 -14.26
C ASN A 357 -11.17 16.05 -12.97
N ASN A 358 -10.61 16.61 -11.90
CA ASN A 358 -10.54 16.00 -10.56
C ASN A 358 -11.34 16.79 -9.50
N ALA A 359 -12.27 17.66 -9.91
CA ALA A 359 -13.03 18.50 -8.98
C ALA A 359 -13.86 17.66 -8.01
N LEU A 360 -14.01 18.17 -6.77
CA LEU A 360 -14.86 17.55 -5.75
C LEU A 360 -16.36 17.80 -6.05
N ASP A 361 -16.85 17.21 -7.14
CA ASP A 361 -18.19 17.42 -7.71
C ASP A 361 -18.92 16.09 -7.95
N PHE A 362 -20.12 15.96 -7.38
CA PHE A 362 -20.95 14.77 -7.52
C PHE A 362 -21.57 14.65 -8.92
N GLU A 363 -21.86 15.75 -9.61
CA GLU A 363 -22.38 15.69 -10.98
C GLU A 363 -21.30 15.26 -11.97
N LEU A 364 -20.05 15.65 -11.71
CA LEU A 364 -18.89 15.10 -12.43
C LEU A 364 -18.75 13.59 -12.21
N ALA A 365 -18.89 13.10 -10.97
CA ALA A 365 -18.89 11.65 -10.72
C ALA A 365 -20.04 10.91 -11.43
N LYS A 366 -21.23 11.54 -11.53
CA LYS A 366 -22.37 10.98 -12.26
C LYS A 366 -22.16 10.98 -13.77
N SER A 367 -21.49 11.98 -14.33
CA SER A 367 -21.25 12.08 -15.78
C SER A 367 -20.45 10.89 -16.32
N VAL A 368 -19.59 10.29 -15.50
CA VAL A 368 -18.79 9.11 -15.85
C VAL A 368 -19.39 7.78 -15.38
N GLY A 369 -20.51 7.78 -14.65
CA GLY A 369 -21.02 6.56 -14.00
C GLY A 369 -21.42 5.43 -14.96
N GLU A 370 -21.74 5.73 -16.21
CA GLU A 370 -22.01 4.72 -17.24
C GLU A 370 -20.76 3.87 -17.55
N TYR A 371 -19.55 4.43 -17.49
CA TYR A 371 -18.30 3.66 -17.62
C TYR A 371 -18.13 2.64 -16.49
N PHE A 372 -18.73 2.89 -15.33
CA PHE A 372 -18.75 1.97 -14.19
C PHE A 372 -19.91 0.95 -14.28
N ARG A 373 -20.61 0.90 -15.42
CA ARG A 373 -21.79 0.05 -15.68
C ARG A 373 -22.96 0.32 -14.74
N LEU A 374 -23.12 1.58 -14.33
CA LEU A 374 -24.23 2.04 -13.49
C LEU A 374 -25.22 2.84 -14.32
N ASN A 375 -26.51 2.59 -14.11
CA ASN A 375 -27.55 3.49 -14.58
C ASN A 375 -27.84 4.61 -13.56
N SER A 376 -28.62 5.63 -13.95
CA SER A 376 -28.94 6.77 -13.09
C SER A 376 -29.56 6.39 -11.74
N SER A 377 -30.45 5.39 -11.71
CA SER A 377 -31.05 4.94 -10.45
C SER A 377 -30.04 4.25 -9.53
N GLU A 378 -29.12 3.46 -10.08
CA GLU A 378 -28.04 2.83 -9.30
C GLU A 378 -27.08 3.89 -8.75
N MET A 379 -26.70 4.88 -9.56
CA MET A 379 -25.87 6.01 -9.13
C MET A 379 -26.53 6.81 -8.00
N ASP A 380 -27.80 7.18 -8.15
CA ASP A 380 -28.54 7.94 -7.14
C ASP A 380 -28.65 7.17 -5.81
N GLN A 381 -28.86 5.86 -5.89
CA GLN A 381 -28.91 5.00 -4.70
C GLN A 381 -27.57 4.96 -3.96
N VAL A 382 -26.46 4.76 -4.68
CA VAL A 382 -25.13 4.72 -4.10
C VAL A 382 -24.74 6.09 -3.51
N LEU A 383 -25.00 7.18 -4.22
CA LEU A 383 -24.77 8.54 -3.75
C LEU A 383 -25.55 8.84 -2.47
N ALA A 384 -26.84 8.51 -2.44
CA ALA A 384 -27.68 8.70 -1.25
C ALA A 384 -27.15 7.92 -0.03
N GLN A 385 -26.68 6.69 -0.24
CA GLN A 385 -26.09 5.87 0.83
C GLN A 385 -24.80 6.50 1.37
N VAL A 386 -23.91 6.95 0.48
CA VAL A 386 -22.65 7.62 0.88
C VAL A 386 -22.94 8.90 1.67
N LEU A 387 -23.78 9.79 1.15
CA LEU A 387 -24.11 11.06 1.82
C LEU A 387 -24.83 10.84 3.15
N SER A 388 -25.71 9.83 3.23
CA SER A 388 -26.37 9.46 4.49
C SER A 388 -25.37 9.03 5.56
N SER A 389 -24.35 8.26 5.18
CA SER A 389 -23.26 7.89 6.09
C SER A 389 -22.44 9.11 6.50
N VAL A 390 -21.96 9.90 5.54
CA VAL A 390 -21.07 11.05 5.80
C VAL A 390 -21.74 12.11 6.68
N LYS A 391 -23.06 12.32 6.57
CA LYS A 391 -23.84 13.19 7.47
C LYS A 391 -23.67 12.88 8.96
N GLN A 392 -23.29 11.64 9.30
CA GLN A 392 -23.09 11.20 10.69
C GLN A 392 -21.69 11.50 11.25
N TRP A 393 -20.80 12.15 10.47
CA TRP A 393 -19.39 12.32 10.87
C TRP A 393 -19.22 12.98 12.24
N ARG A 394 -20.02 13.99 12.59
CA ARG A 394 -19.94 14.64 13.91
C ARG A 394 -20.30 13.68 15.05
N GLY A 395 -21.31 12.83 14.86
CA GLY A 395 -21.68 11.82 15.85
C GLY A 395 -20.57 10.79 16.07
N TRP A 396 -19.86 10.41 15.01
CA TRP A 396 -18.66 9.57 15.13
C TRP A 396 -17.49 10.29 15.79
N ALA A 397 -17.25 11.57 15.46
CA ALA A 397 -16.21 12.40 16.08
C ALA A 397 -16.41 12.50 17.59
N ASP A 398 -17.64 12.77 18.03
CA ASP A 398 -18.00 12.83 19.45
C ASP A 398 -17.81 11.49 20.15
N LYS A 399 -18.21 10.39 19.51
CA LYS A 399 -18.05 9.03 20.05
C LYS A 399 -16.58 8.61 20.20
N ILE A 400 -15.72 9.03 19.26
CA ILE A 400 -14.28 8.77 19.29
C ILE A 400 -13.58 9.71 20.30
N GLY A 401 -14.19 10.87 20.59
CA GLY A 401 -13.62 11.87 21.50
C GLY A 401 -12.71 12.89 20.78
N ILE A 402 -12.94 13.15 19.50
CA ILE A 402 -12.20 14.17 18.75
C ILE A 402 -12.59 15.57 19.26
N PRO A 403 -11.63 16.43 19.65
CA PRO A 403 -11.93 17.75 20.21
C PRO A 403 -12.74 18.64 19.27
N ARG A 404 -13.66 19.43 19.81
CA ARG A 404 -14.51 20.35 19.03
C ARG A 404 -13.70 21.30 18.14
N SER A 405 -12.54 21.77 18.60
CA SER A 405 -11.65 22.62 17.81
C SER A 405 -11.15 21.93 16.53
N GLU A 406 -10.80 20.64 16.61
CA GLU A 406 -10.43 19.85 15.43
C GLU A 406 -11.65 19.57 14.56
N GLN A 407 -12.83 19.33 15.15
CA GLN A 407 -14.06 19.14 14.38
C GLN A 407 -14.41 20.38 13.54
N GLU A 408 -14.33 21.59 14.10
CA GLU A 408 -14.59 22.81 13.34
C GLU A 408 -13.52 23.05 12.26
N LEU A 409 -12.26 22.70 12.54
CA LEU A 409 -11.17 22.76 11.54
C LEU A 409 -11.43 21.81 10.36
N MET A 410 -11.87 20.57 10.63
CA MET A 410 -12.07 19.53 9.61
C MET A 410 -13.45 19.61 8.94
N ASN A 411 -14.39 20.39 9.47
CA ASN A 411 -15.74 20.54 8.93
C ASN A 411 -15.79 20.77 7.40
N PRO A 412 -14.92 21.60 6.78
CA PRO A 412 -14.92 21.81 5.34
C PRO A 412 -14.62 20.56 4.49
N ALA A 413 -13.99 19.52 5.07
CA ALA A 413 -13.67 18.28 4.36
C ALA A 413 -14.94 17.47 4.03
N PHE A 414 -16.00 17.60 4.82
CA PHE A 414 -17.21 16.78 4.69
C PHE A 414 -18.27 17.48 3.83
N ARG A 415 -18.46 16.99 2.60
CA ARG A 415 -19.44 17.45 1.62
C ARG A 415 -20.70 16.59 1.74
N GLN A 416 -21.87 17.21 1.96
CA GLN A 416 -23.11 16.53 2.37
C GLN A 416 -24.35 16.91 1.56
#